data_AF-B6GAA4-F1
#
_entry.id   AF-B6GAA4-F1
#
_cell.length_a   1.000
_cell.length_b   1.000
_cell.length_c   1.000
_cell.angle_alpha   90.00
_cell.angle_beta   90.00
_cell.angle_gamma   90.00
#
_symmetry.space_group_name_H-M   'P 1'
#
loop_
_entity.id
_entity.type
_entity.pdbx_description
1 polymer ?
#
loop_
_entity_poly.entity_id
_entity_poly.type
_entity_poly.pdbx_seq_one_letter_code
_entity_poly.pdbx_strand_id
1 'polypeptide(L)'
;MYTTSFVDVPLEELLTRVQTLKHEGMRFVQMCAETTEQGIDLLYTFYDETREHALNLCVYGIDAESRVPSIQGLYFAAFSYENETHDLYGVRFINMKLDFGGHFFNVATSEPMTIITPEIKAEREKLAKKKALAAAKAEAAAKKAREEAEAAQAERALHTSGAEADSAAVAAVNAAAPAGDAAPTDSGSAAGAAKAAGAPASASAQAKAAPAPKPAMTAEERAAKMEAKLAAMDPEKAAKVRAALAAKAAKDAAAGKDGE
;
A
#
# COMPACT_ATOMS: atom_id res chain seq x y z
N MET A 1 -24.99 -0.04 -17.36
CA MET A 1 -24.55 -1.02 -16.33
C MET A 1 -23.56 -0.28 -15.48
N TYR A 2 -23.90 -0.03 -14.22
CA TYR A 2 -23.06 0.73 -13.34
C TYR A 2 -21.73 0.00 -13.11
N THR A 3 -20.62 0.65 -13.44
CA THR A 3 -19.28 0.08 -13.27
C THR A 3 -18.43 0.98 -12.38
N THR A 4 -17.53 0.37 -11.62
CA THR A 4 -16.57 1.10 -10.78
C THR A 4 -15.17 0.61 -11.11
N SER A 5 -14.21 1.53 -11.13
CA SER A 5 -12.79 1.22 -11.28
C SER A 5 -11.97 1.93 -10.21
N PHE A 6 -10.79 1.39 -9.94
CA PHE A 6 -9.81 1.93 -9.01
C PHE A 6 -8.49 2.06 -9.76
N VAL A 7 -7.88 3.23 -9.66
CA VAL A 7 -6.62 3.55 -10.33
C VAL A 7 -5.70 4.19 -9.33
N ASP A 8 -4.52 3.60 -9.17
CA ASP A 8 -3.46 4.11 -8.31
C ASP A 8 -2.81 5.29 -9.01
N VAL A 9 -2.67 6.41 -8.30
CA VAL A 9 -2.08 7.64 -8.81
C VAL A 9 -1.03 8.13 -7.83
N PRO A 10 0.21 8.40 -8.28
CA PRO A 10 1.22 8.99 -7.42
C PRO A 10 0.80 10.43 -7.06
N LEU A 11 1.19 10.88 -5.86
CA LEU A 11 0.77 12.18 -5.33
C LEU A 11 1.06 13.36 -6.28
N GLU A 12 2.20 13.31 -6.97
CA GLU A 12 2.64 14.34 -7.92
C GLU A 12 1.75 14.46 -9.17
N GLU A 13 1.06 13.39 -9.56
CA GLU A 13 0.17 13.35 -10.72
C GLU A 13 -1.29 13.63 -10.36
N LEU A 14 -1.64 13.66 -9.07
CA LEU A 14 -3.02 13.83 -8.59
C LEU A 14 -3.70 15.04 -9.24
N LEU A 15 -3.08 16.22 -9.15
CA LEU A 15 -3.70 17.46 -9.65
C LEU A 15 -3.89 17.41 -11.16
N THR A 16 -2.88 16.93 -11.90
CA THR A 16 -2.94 16.77 -13.37
C THR A 16 -4.06 15.81 -13.76
N ARG A 17 -4.18 14.67 -13.05
CA ARG A 17 -5.24 13.70 -13.32
C ARG A 17 -6.61 14.33 -13.10
N VAL A 18 -6.80 15.01 -11.97
CA VAL A 18 -8.08 15.66 -11.63
C VAL A 18 -8.44 16.79 -12.61
N GLN A 19 -7.47 17.53 -13.13
CA GLN A 19 -7.70 18.50 -14.20
C GLN A 19 -8.24 17.82 -15.46
N THR A 20 -7.64 16.71 -15.88
CA THR A 20 -8.13 15.92 -17.02
C THR A 20 -9.57 15.45 -16.78
N LEU A 21 -9.89 14.90 -15.60
CA LEU A 21 -11.25 14.46 -15.27
C LEU A 21 -12.26 15.63 -15.31
N LYS A 22 -11.84 16.83 -14.91
CA LYS A 22 -12.67 18.04 -15.00
C LYS A 22 -12.96 18.43 -16.44
N HIS A 23 -11.97 18.35 -17.32
CA HIS A 23 -12.15 18.61 -18.76
C HIS A 23 -13.01 17.54 -19.43
N GLU A 24 -12.92 16.29 -19.00
CA GLU A 24 -13.79 15.19 -19.43
C GLU A 24 -15.24 15.32 -18.91
N GLY A 25 -15.51 16.29 -18.03
CA GLY A 25 -16.84 16.55 -17.50
C GLY A 25 -17.25 15.63 -16.34
N MET A 26 -16.31 14.91 -15.74
CA MET A 26 -16.61 14.03 -14.60
C MET A 26 -16.97 14.85 -13.37
N ARG A 27 -17.95 14.38 -12.60
CA ARG A 27 -18.39 15.01 -11.35
C ARG A 27 -17.63 14.42 -10.17
N PHE A 28 -17.10 15.27 -9.30
CA PHE A 28 -16.57 14.82 -8.01
C PHE A 28 -17.72 14.39 -7.08
N VAL A 29 -17.58 13.23 -6.43
CA VAL A 29 -18.62 12.65 -5.57
C VAL A 29 -18.22 12.70 -4.09
N GLN A 30 -17.05 12.18 -3.76
CA GLN A 30 -16.57 12.09 -2.38
C GLN A 30 -15.05 11.91 -2.33
N MET A 31 -14.47 12.18 -1.16
CA MET A 31 -13.12 11.76 -0.81
C MET A 31 -13.16 11.02 0.52
N CYS A 32 -12.41 9.93 0.63
CA CYS A 32 -12.24 9.15 1.85
C CYS A 32 -10.75 9.07 2.22
N ALA A 33 -10.47 9.03 3.52
CA ALA A 33 -9.13 8.80 4.05
C ALA A 33 -9.10 7.54 4.92
N GLU A 34 -8.07 6.73 4.78
CA GLU A 34 -7.85 5.54 5.59
C GLU A 34 -6.45 5.55 6.18
N THR A 35 -6.34 5.26 7.48
CA THR A 35 -5.05 5.12 8.16
C THR A 35 -4.52 3.70 7.98
N THR A 36 -3.41 3.53 7.26
CA THR A 36 -2.79 2.21 7.02
C THR A 36 -1.47 2.04 7.78
N GLU A 37 -0.71 0.96 7.52
CA GLU A 37 0.63 0.78 8.09
C GLU A 37 1.66 1.74 7.50
N GLN A 38 1.46 2.17 6.25
CA GLN A 38 2.43 2.93 5.47
C GLN A 38 2.21 4.44 5.55
N GLY A 39 1.02 4.87 5.98
CA GLY A 39 0.66 6.28 6.09
C GLY A 39 -0.86 6.41 6.04
N ILE A 40 -1.31 7.51 5.44
CA ILE A 40 -2.71 7.78 5.16
C ILE A 40 -2.94 7.58 3.66
N ASP A 41 -4.00 6.87 3.32
CA ASP A 41 -4.39 6.62 1.94
C ASP A 41 -5.63 7.45 1.61
N LEU A 42 -5.60 8.18 0.50
CA LEU A 42 -6.68 9.06 0.05
C LEU A 42 -7.34 8.48 -1.19
N LEU A 43 -8.65 8.32 -1.14
CA LEU A 43 -9.46 7.83 -2.24
C LEU A 43 -10.39 8.95 -2.71
N TYR A 44 -10.24 9.37 -3.97
CA TYR A 44 -11.11 10.37 -4.60
C TYR A 44 -12.04 9.70 -5.60
N THR A 45 -13.34 9.78 -5.37
CA THR A 45 -14.34 9.20 -6.28
C THR A 45 -14.89 10.27 -7.23
N PHE A 46 -14.80 9.99 -8.52
CA PHE A 46 -15.39 10.77 -9.61
C PHE A 46 -16.41 9.92 -10.35
N TYR A 47 -17.48 10.55 -10.83
CA TYR A 47 -18.56 9.90 -11.53
C TYR A 47 -18.79 10.51 -12.90
N ASP A 48 -18.86 9.66 -13.92
CA ASP A 48 -19.29 10.00 -15.27
C ASP A 48 -20.77 9.64 -15.42
N GLU A 49 -21.62 10.67 -15.50
CA GLU A 49 -23.06 10.51 -15.68
C GLU A 49 -23.45 10.00 -17.07
N THR A 50 -22.58 10.18 -18.07
CA THR A 50 -22.82 9.74 -19.45
C THR A 50 -22.53 8.25 -19.60
N ARG A 51 -21.45 7.77 -18.95
CA ARG A 51 -21.01 6.38 -19.02
C ARG A 51 -21.49 5.51 -17.86
N GLU A 52 -22.21 6.09 -16.90
CA GLU A 52 -22.60 5.45 -15.65
C GLU A 52 -21.40 4.79 -14.92
N HIS A 53 -20.26 5.47 -14.91
CA HIS A 53 -19.00 4.91 -14.44
C HIS A 53 -18.42 5.71 -13.27
N ALA A 54 -18.07 5.02 -12.18
CA ALA A 54 -17.33 5.59 -11.06
C ALA A 54 -15.83 5.27 -11.19
N LEU A 55 -15.00 6.30 -11.19
CA LEU A 55 -13.55 6.20 -11.16
C LEU A 55 -13.05 6.62 -9.78
N ASN A 56 -12.29 5.76 -9.11
CA ASN A 56 -11.65 6.07 -7.84
C ASN A 56 -10.15 6.26 -8.08
N LEU A 57 -9.64 7.45 -7.79
CA LEU A 57 -8.20 7.71 -7.76
C LEU A 57 -7.69 7.40 -6.36
N CYS A 58 -6.75 6.47 -6.26
CA CYS A 58 -6.16 6.05 -5.00
C CYS A 58 -4.74 6.63 -4.87
N VAL A 59 -4.52 7.44 -3.84
CA VAL A 59 -3.21 8.02 -3.52
C VAL A 59 -2.75 7.43 -2.19
N TYR A 60 -1.68 6.65 -2.23
CA TYR A 60 -1.21 5.87 -1.09
C TYR A 60 -0.01 6.51 -0.38
N GLY A 61 0.15 6.20 0.90
CA GLY A 61 1.38 6.48 1.65
C GLY A 61 1.61 7.95 1.97
N ILE A 62 0.56 8.73 2.20
CA ILE A 62 0.68 10.11 2.67
C ILE A 62 1.22 10.09 4.10
N ASP A 63 2.39 10.71 4.29
CA ASP A 63 3.01 10.88 5.60
C ASP A 63 2.80 12.30 6.16
N ALA A 64 3.37 12.56 7.33
CA ALA A 64 3.24 13.87 7.99
C ALA A 64 3.99 15.01 7.26
N GLU A 65 4.93 14.71 6.36
CA GLU A 65 5.68 15.71 5.61
C GLU A 65 5.09 15.98 4.23
N SER A 66 4.31 15.02 3.72
CA SER A 66 3.63 15.07 2.45
C SER A 66 2.69 16.27 2.37
N ARG A 67 2.76 16.98 1.25
CA ARG A 67 1.94 18.17 0.96
C ARG A 67 0.99 17.83 -0.17
N VAL A 68 -0.28 17.59 0.16
CA VAL A 68 -1.28 17.18 -0.82
C VAL A 68 -1.87 18.42 -1.51
N PRO A 69 -1.80 18.54 -2.85
CA PRO A 69 -2.40 19.67 -3.55
C PRO A 69 -3.93 19.58 -3.47
N SER A 70 -4.56 20.65 -2.99
CA SER A 70 -6.02 20.76 -2.91
C SER A 70 -6.66 20.77 -4.29
N ILE A 71 -7.77 20.06 -4.44
CA ILE A 71 -8.57 20.02 -5.65
C ILE A 71 -9.73 21.03 -5.63
N GLN A 72 -9.89 21.81 -4.55
CA GLN A 72 -10.96 22.80 -4.39
C GLN A 72 -11.03 23.83 -5.53
N GLY A 73 -9.89 24.16 -6.14
CA GLY A 73 -9.84 25.07 -7.29
C GLY A 73 -10.59 24.55 -8.52
N LEU A 74 -10.74 23.24 -8.66
CA LEU A 74 -11.43 22.57 -9.77
C LEU A 74 -12.81 22.06 -9.34
N TYR A 75 -12.88 21.53 -8.12
CA TYR A 75 -14.08 20.97 -7.49
C TYR A 75 -14.25 21.58 -6.11
N PHE A 76 -14.91 22.73 -6.04
CA PHE A 76 -15.10 23.44 -4.77
C PHE A 76 -15.78 22.56 -3.70
N ALA A 77 -16.67 21.65 -4.09
CA ALA A 77 -17.31 20.67 -3.20
C ALA A 77 -16.34 19.79 -2.40
N ALA A 78 -15.07 19.70 -2.79
CA ALA A 78 -14.03 19.01 -2.02
C ALA A 78 -13.70 19.70 -0.68
N PHE A 79 -14.10 20.95 -0.48
CA PHE A 79 -13.72 21.72 0.71
C PHE A 79 -14.10 21.03 2.02
N SER A 80 -15.29 20.44 2.11
CA SER A 80 -15.73 19.77 3.33
C SER A 80 -14.86 18.56 3.64
N TYR A 81 -14.55 17.76 2.62
CA TYR A 81 -13.78 16.53 2.78
C TYR A 81 -12.31 16.82 3.09
N GLU A 82 -11.69 17.79 2.42
CA GLU A 82 -10.28 18.14 2.66
C GLU A 82 -10.09 18.74 4.06
N ASN A 83 -10.99 19.61 4.50
CA ASN A 83 -10.95 20.15 5.87
C ASN A 83 -11.24 19.06 6.92
N GLU A 84 -12.21 18.19 6.69
CA GLU A 84 -12.47 17.02 7.55
C GLU A 84 -11.23 16.14 7.66
N THR A 85 -10.56 15.84 6.54
CA THR A 85 -9.40 14.96 6.53
C THR A 85 -8.18 15.61 7.19
N HIS A 86 -8.01 16.92 7.02
CA HIS A 86 -7.02 17.69 7.76
C HIS A 86 -7.23 17.58 9.28
N ASP A 87 -8.47 17.75 9.76
CA ASP A 87 -8.77 17.74 11.19
C ASP A 87 -8.73 16.34 11.82
N LEU A 88 -9.26 15.34 11.11
CA LEU A 88 -9.40 13.98 11.62
C LEU A 88 -8.12 13.14 11.46
N TYR A 89 -7.35 13.39 10.39
CA TYR A 89 -6.19 12.58 10.02
C TYR A 89 -4.87 13.36 9.97
N GLY A 90 -4.88 14.69 10.06
CA GLY A 90 -3.64 15.49 10.04
C GLY A 90 -3.01 15.66 8.67
N VAL A 91 -3.74 15.33 7.60
CA VAL A 91 -3.22 15.47 6.23
C VAL A 91 -3.02 16.94 5.90
N ARG A 92 -1.82 17.29 5.44
CA ARG A 92 -1.47 18.67 5.07
C ARG A 92 -1.85 18.96 3.63
N PHE A 93 -2.97 19.64 3.44
CA PHE A 93 -3.36 20.16 2.14
C PHE A 93 -2.70 21.51 1.85
N ILE A 94 -2.26 21.72 0.61
CA ILE A 94 -1.75 23.01 0.11
C ILE A 94 -2.70 23.61 -0.92
N ASN A 95 -2.72 24.93 -1.03
CA ASN A 95 -3.53 25.69 -1.99
C ASN A 95 -5.05 25.51 -1.82
N MET A 96 -5.52 25.23 -0.60
CA MET A 96 -6.95 25.24 -0.28
C MET A 96 -7.54 26.63 -0.55
N LYS A 97 -8.73 26.67 -1.13
CA LYS A 97 -9.49 27.91 -1.38
C LYS A 97 -10.29 28.33 -0.16
N LEU A 98 -10.87 27.36 0.55
CA LEU A 98 -11.53 27.55 1.82
C LEU A 98 -10.87 26.64 2.84
N ASP A 99 -10.06 27.25 3.69
CA ASP A 99 -9.29 26.60 4.73
C ASP A 99 -9.81 27.06 6.10
N PHE A 100 -10.25 26.10 6.93
CA PHE A 100 -10.68 26.35 8.30
C PHE A 100 -9.53 26.21 9.31
N GLY A 101 -8.31 25.91 8.85
CA GLY A 101 -7.09 25.94 9.64
C GLY A 101 -7.03 24.92 10.78
N GLY A 102 -7.71 23.78 10.66
CA GLY A 102 -7.81 22.81 11.75
C GLY A 102 -9.05 22.95 12.64
N HIS A 103 -10.03 23.76 12.24
CA HIS A 103 -11.22 24.10 13.04
C HIS A 103 -12.54 23.81 12.33
N PHE A 104 -12.54 22.92 11.35
CA PHE A 104 -13.76 22.46 10.71
C PHE A 104 -14.60 21.61 11.66
N PHE A 105 -13.93 20.79 12.49
CA PHE A 105 -14.54 20.12 13.62
C PHE A 105 -13.97 20.59 14.95
N ASN A 106 -14.85 20.68 15.95
CA ASN A 106 -14.43 20.87 17.34
C ASN A 106 -14.07 19.52 17.97
N VAL A 107 -12.86 19.04 17.68
CA VAL A 107 -12.35 17.76 18.19
C VAL A 107 -11.68 17.93 19.55
N ALA A 108 -11.86 16.96 20.44
CA ALA A 108 -11.27 16.98 21.78
C ALA A 108 -9.75 16.71 21.79
N THR A 109 -9.23 16.08 20.72
CA THR A 109 -7.83 15.71 20.52
C THR A 109 -7.49 15.90 19.05
N SER A 110 -6.25 16.30 18.74
CA SER A 110 -5.74 16.39 17.38
C SER A 110 -5.66 15.01 16.71
N GLU A 111 -6.15 14.89 15.48
CA GLU A 111 -6.05 13.69 14.64
C GLU A 111 -6.61 12.40 15.27
N PRO A 112 -7.88 12.37 15.71
CA PRO A 112 -8.45 11.23 16.42
C PRO A 112 -8.45 9.92 15.61
N MET A 113 -8.46 9.97 14.28
CA MET A 113 -8.53 8.79 13.40
C MET A 113 -7.15 8.18 13.08
N THR A 114 -6.06 8.81 13.54
CA THR A 114 -4.69 8.26 13.44
C THR A 114 -4.18 7.67 14.75
N ILE A 115 -4.96 7.78 15.84
CA ILE A 115 -4.61 7.23 17.16
C ILE A 115 -4.74 5.70 17.13
N ILE A 116 -3.68 5.08 16.65
CA ILE A 116 -3.40 3.67 16.80
C ILE A 116 -2.97 3.45 18.25
N THR A 117 -3.63 2.53 18.98
CA THR A 117 -3.32 2.17 20.37
C THR A 117 -1.80 2.15 20.62
N PRO A 118 -1.26 2.70 21.73
CA PRO A 118 0.18 2.80 21.98
C PRO A 118 0.96 1.47 21.82
N GLU A 119 0.29 0.35 22.07
CA GLU A 119 0.82 -1.00 21.85
C GLU A 119 1.06 -1.30 20.36
N ILE A 120 0.12 -0.94 19.48
CA ILE A 120 0.24 -1.12 18.04
C ILE A 120 1.26 -0.12 17.46
N LYS A 121 1.38 1.10 18.01
CA LYS A 121 2.45 2.04 17.62
C LYS A 121 3.84 1.48 17.94
N ALA A 122 4.03 0.92 19.14
CA ALA A 122 5.30 0.30 19.53
C ALA A 122 5.61 -0.99 18.73
N GLU A 123 4.59 -1.77 18.36
CA GLU A 123 4.78 -2.92 17.47
C GLU A 123 5.08 -2.50 16.02
N ARG A 124 4.45 -1.42 15.52
CA ARG A 124 4.73 -0.82 14.21
C ARG A 124 6.14 -0.25 14.14
N GLU A 125 6.64 0.45 15.16
CA GLU A 125 8.03 0.92 15.22
C GLU A 125 9.03 -0.25 15.23
N LYS A 126 8.73 -1.31 15.98
CA LYS A 126 9.56 -2.54 15.98
C LYS A 126 9.54 -3.23 14.62
N LEU A 127 8.39 -3.28 13.94
CA LEU A 127 8.25 -3.88 12.62
C LEU A 127 8.94 -3.03 11.55
N ALA A 128 8.80 -1.71 11.59
CA ALA A 128 9.48 -0.77 10.70
C ALA A 128 11.00 -0.88 10.85
N LYS A 129 11.52 -0.94 12.08
CA LYS A 129 12.95 -1.14 12.35
C LYS A 129 13.45 -2.50 11.85
N LYS A 130 12.64 -3.55 11.94
CA LYS A 130 12.96 -4.88 11.38
C LYS A 130 12.94 -4.90 9.85
N LYS A 131 11.94 -4.27 9.21
CA LYS A 131 11.83 -4.14 7.75
C LYS A 131 12.99 -3.29 7.19
N ALA A 132 13.33 -2.18 7.83
CA ALA A 132 14.48 -1.35 7.46
C ALA A 132 15.82 -2.10 7.60
N LEU A 133 16.01 -2.86 8.69
CA LEU A 133 17.21 -3.70 8.85
C LEU A 133 17.28 -4.81 7.78
N ALA A 134 16.16 -5.41 7.41
CA ALA A 134 16.10 -6.42 6.36
C ALA A 134 16.36 -5.84 4.97
N ALA A 135 15.80 -4.66 4.66
CA ALA A 135 16.02 -3.93 3.42
C ALA A 135 17.49 -3.51 3.28
N ALA A 136 18.10 -2.94 4.33
CA ALA A 136 19.51 -2.58 4.33
C ALA A 136 20.44 -3.80 4.15
N LYS A 137 20.09 -4.95 4.75
CA LYS A 137 20.83 -6.20 4.53
C LYS A 137 20.66 -6.73 3.11
N ALA A 138 19.46 -6.64 2.53
CA ALA A 138 19.21 -7.04 1.16
C ALA A 138 19.95 -6.15 0.16
N GLU A 139 19.99 -4.84 0.39
CA GLU A 139 20.72 -3.88 -0.42
C GLU A 139 22.24 -4.09 -0.32
N ALA A 140 22.77 -4.31 0.88
CA ALA A 140 24.18 -4.63 1.08
C ALA A 140 24.57 -5.96 0.39
N ALA A 141 23.71 -6.97 0.46
CA ALA A 141 23.92 -8.24 -0.24
C ALA A 141 23.84 -8.08 -1.77
N ALA A 142 22.89 -7.27 -2.27
CA ALA A 142 22.78 -6.98 -3.70
C ALA A 142 23.98 -6.19 -4.23
N LYS A 143 24.50 -5.23 -3.45
CA LYS A 143 25.70 -4.47 -3.80
C LYS A 143 26.93 -5.37 -3.84
N LYS A 144 27.12 -6.23 -2.83
CA LYS A 144 28.19 -7.22 -2.80
C LYS A 144 28.12 -8.19 -3.99
N ALA A 145 26.91 -8.69 -4.33
CA ALA A 145 26.73 -9.57 -5.48
C ALA A 145 27.01 -8.87 -6.83
N ARG A 146 26.71 -7.56 -6.95
CA ARG A 146 27.07 -6.77 -8.13
C ARG A 146 28.58 -6.57 -8.25
N GLU A 147 29.25 -6.24 -7.15
CA GLU A 147 30.71 -6.09 -7.10
C GLU A 147 31.44 -7.42 -7.41
N GLU A 148 30.95 -8.55 -6.89
CA GLU A 148 31.48 -9.88 -7.21
C GLU A 148 31.21 -10.30 -8.66
N ALA A 149 30.04 -9.96 -9.23
CA ALA A 149 29.74 -10.21 -10.63
C ALA A 149 30.59 -9.34 -11.58
N GLU A 150 30.85 -8.09 -11.22
CA GLU A 150 31.72 -7.17 -11.96
C GLU A 150 33.18 -7.64 -11.91
N ALA A 151 33.67 -8.09 -10.75
CA ALA A 151 35.00 -8.69 -10.61
C ALA A 151 35.14 -9.99 -11.43
N ALA A 152 34.13 -10.87 -11.41
CA ALA A 152 34.13 -12.09 -12.21
C ALA A 152 34.06 -11.81 -13.73
N GLN A 153 33.34 -10.76 -14.14
CA GLN A 153 33.32 -10.30 -15.54
C GLN A 153 34.67 -9.71 -15.95
N ALA A 154 35.34 -8.96 -15.07
CA ALA A 154 36.69 -8.42 -15.31
C ALA A 154 37.74 -9.55 -15.42
N GLU A 155 37.70 -10.56 -14.53
CA GLU A 155 38.60 -11.72 -14.64
C GLU A 155 38.34 -12.56 -15.89
N ARG A 156 37.07 -12.77 -16.27
CA ARG A 156 36.72 -13.46 -17.52
C ARG A 156 37.20 -12.71 -18.75
N ALA A 157 37.21 -11.38 -18.72
CA ALA A 157 37.76 -10.53 -19.78
C ALA A 157 39.30 -10.56 -19.84
N LEU A 158 40.00 -10.79 -18.72
CA LEU A 158 41.46 -10.97 -18.70
C LEU A 158 41.91 -12.38 -19.14
N HIS A 159 41.09 -13.41 -18.93
CA HIS A 159 41.43 -14.80 -19.29
C HIS A 159 40.95 -15.24 -20.67
N THR A 160 40.18 -14.41 -21.38
CA THR A 160 39.92 -14.62 -22.81
C THR A 160 41.09 -14.06 -23.61
N SER A 161 41.98 -14.92 -24.09
CA SER A 161 42.97 -14.52 -25.11
C SER A 161 42.21 -14.09 -26.37
N GLY A 162 42.66 -13.01 -27.03
CA GLY A 162 42.01 -12.42 -28.21
C GLY A 162 41.75 -13.35 -29.40
N ALA A 163 42.17 -14.62 -29.33
CA ALA A 163 41.91 -15.64 -30.33
C ALA A 163 40.50 -16.26 -30.28
N GLU A 164 39.79 -16.24 -29.14
CA GLU A 164 38.42 -16.78 -29.04
C GLU A 164 37.33 -15.74 -29.29
N ALA A 165 37.64 -14.45 -29.11
CA ALA A 165 36.73 -13.34 -29.42
C ALA A 165 36.53 -13.18 -30.95
N ASP A 166 37.57 -13.46 -31.74
CA ASP A 166 37.50 -13.41 -33.21
C ASP A 166 36.68 -14.58 -33.80
N SER A 167 36.82 -15.79 -33.23
CA SER A 167 36.02 -16.97 -33.60
C SER A 167 34.50 -16.75 -33.44
N ALA A 168 34.09 -16.10 -32.34
CA ALA A 168 32.68 -15.83 -32.06
C ALA A 168 32.13 -14.65 -32.89
N ALA A 169 32.93 -13.63 -33.16
CA ALA A 169 32.53 -12.49 -33.99
C ALA A 169 32.32 -12.90 -35.46
N VAL A 170 33.16 -13.80 -35.99
CA VAL A 170 33.04 -14.31 -37.37
C VAL A 170 31.80 -15.20 -37.55
N ALA A 171 31.39 -15.95 -36.52
CA ALA A 171 30.17 -16.76 -36.55
C ALA A 171 28.88 -15.91 -36.57
N ALA A 172 28.89 -14.74 -35.91
CA ALA A 172 27.73 -13.84 -35.88
C ALA A 172 27.55 -13.03 -37.18
N VAL A 173 28.64 -12.69 -37.88
CA VAL A 173 28.59 -11.92 -39.14
C VAL A 173 28.07 -12.74 -40.32
N ASN A 174 28.33 -14.06 -40.37
CA ASN A 174 27.86 -14.92 -41.46
C ASN A 174 26.36 -15.28 -41.42
N ALA A 175 25.63 -14.93 -40.35
CA ALA A 175 24.20 -15.19 -40.23
C ALA A 175 23.31 -14.03 -40.70
N ALA A 176 23.87 -12.86 -41.04
CA ALA A 176 23.11 -11.67 -41.39
C ALA A 176 23.74 -10.88 -42.55
N ALA A 177 23.49 -11.32 -43.79
CA ALA A 177 23.61 -10.46 -44.97
C ALA A 177 22.49 -10.78 -45.99
N PRO A 178 21.74 -9.77 -46.49
CA PRO A 178 20.66 -9.93 -47.46
C PRO A 178 21.16 -9.76 -48.91
N ALA A 179 20.48 -10.36 -49.89
CA ALA A 179 20.70 -10.10 -51.31
C ALA A 179 19.39 -9.74 -52.03
N GLY A 180 19.26 -8.46 -52.38
CA GLY A 180 19.09 -8.01 -53.77
C GLY A 180 17.73 -8.18 -54.47
N ASP A 181 17.08 -7.04 -54.63
CA ASP A 181 15.89 -6.63 -55.40
C ASP A 181 15.77 -7.10 -56.88
N ALA A 182 14.53 -7.39 -57.34
CA ALA A 182 13.81 -6.73 -58.45
C ALA A 182 12.78 -7.66 -59.17
N ALA A 183 11.60 -7.08 -59.46
CA ALA A 183 10.30 -7.65 -59.84
C ALA A 183 10.22 -8.25 -61.29
N PRO A 184 9.09 -8.81 -61.83
CA PRO A 184 7.77 -8.13 -61.91
C PRO A 184 6.46 -8.99 -61.98
N THR A 185 5.35 -8.25 -62.05
CA THR A 185 4.02 -8.52 -62.67
C THR A 185 2.92 -9.37 -61.99
N ASP A 186 1.77 -8.70 -61.90
CA ASP A 186 0.39 -9.09 -62.31
C ASP A 186 -0.63 -9.70 -61.31
N SER A 187 -1.83 -9.12 -61.46
CA SER A 187 -3.22 -9.55 -61.23
C SER A 187 -3.69 -10.24 -59.94
N GLY A 188 -4.78 -9.67 -59.40
CA GLY A 188 -6.02 -10.45 -59.28
C GLY A 188 -6.54 -10.77 -57.88
N SER A 189 -7.70 -10.16 -57.57
CA SER A 189 -8.90 -10.79 -56.99
C SER A 189 -8.84 -11.50 -55.62
N ALA A 190 -9.57 -10.90 -54.68
CA ALA A 190 -10.62 -11.44 -53.81
C ALA A 190 -10.66 -12.93 -53.36
N ALA A 191 -11.06 -13.07 -52.09
CA ALA A 191 -11.97 -14.06 -51.50
C ALA A 191 -11.41 -15.37 -50.91
N GLY A 192 -12.08 -15.78 -49.82
CA GLY A 192 -12.15 -17.17 -49.32
C GLY A 192 -11.15 -17.48 -48.19
N ALA A 193 -11.54 -17.54 -46.91
CA ALA A 193 -12.39 -18.53 -46.22
C ALA A 193 -11.70 -19.88 -45.92
N ALA A 194 -12.03 -20.39 -44.72
CA ALA A 194 -11.81 -21.74 -44.15
C ALA A 194 -10.39 -22.04 -43.60
N LYS A 195 -10.19 -22.19 -42.28
CA LYS A 195 -10.67 -23.23 -41.33
C LYS A 195 -9.90 -24.55 -41.45
N ALA A 196 -9.17 -24.90 -40.39
CA ALA A 196 -9.10 -26.22 -39.71
C ALA A 196 -7.77 -26.26 -38.90
N ALA A 197 -7.83 -26.25 -37.57
CA ALA A 197 -8.01 -27.42 -36.69
C ALA A 197 -6.67 -28.12 -36.37
N GLY A 198 -6.33 -28.11 -35.08
CA GLY A 198 -5.21 -28.88 -34.51
C GLY A 198 -5.13 -28.59 -33.02
N ALA A 199 -5.63 -29.51 -32.21
CA ALA A 199 -5.90 -29.42 -30.77
C ALA A 199 -4.64 -29.22 -29.88
N PRO A 200 -4.76 -28.63 -28.68
CA PRO A 200 -3.84 -28.88 -27.58
C PRO A 200 -4.35 -30.02 -26.69
N ALA A 201 -3.39 -30.88 -26.34
CA ALA A 201 -3.53 -32.00 -25.44
C ALA A 201 -3.77 -31.57 -23.98
N SER A 202 -4.44 -32.47 -23.26
CA SER A 202 -4.82 -32.38 -21.85
C SER A 202 -3.64 -32.48 -20.88
N ALA A 203 -3.70 -31.69 -19.81
CA ALA A 203 -3.13 -32.07 -18.51
C ALA A 203 -3.97 -31.44 -17.39
N SER A 204 -4.36 -32.31 -16.46
CA SER A 204 -5.35 -32.15 -15.40
C SER A 204 -4.95 -31.18 -14.27
N ALA A 205 -5.84 -30.25 -13.94
CA ALA A 205 -5.78 -29.43 -12.72
C ALA A 205 -6.48 -30.16 -11.56
N GLN A 206 -5.73 -30.48 -10.51
CA GLN A 206 -6.24 -30.95 -9.23
C GLN A 206 -6.60 -29.75 -8.34
N ALA A 207 -7.88 -29.68 -7.96
CA ALA A 207 -8.43 -28.72 -7.01
C ALA A 207 -7.82 -28.94 -5.61
N LYS A 208 -7.36 -27.86 -4.96
CA LYS A 208 -7.04 -27.85 -3.52
C LYS A 208 -8.04 -26.97 -2.78
N ALA A 209 -8.68 -27.60 -1.80
CA ALA A 209 -9.72 -27.06 -0.94
C ALA A 209 -9.22 -25.98 0.03
N ALA A 210 -10.17 -25.16 0.48
CA ALA A 210 -10.01 -24.09 1.47
C ALA A 210 -9.53 -24.61 2.84
N PRO A 211 -8.75 -23.81 3.61
CA PRO A 211 -8.37 -24.18 4.98
C PRO A 211 -9.50 -23.91 6.00
N ALA A 212 -9.72 -24.91 6.85
CA ALA A 212 -10.69 -24.95 7.96
C ALA A 212 -10.24 -24.09 9.18
N PRO A 213 -11.16 -23.74 10.11
CA PRO A 213 -10.89 -22.82 11.23
C PRO A 213 -10.01 -23.45 12.33
N LYS A 214 -9.24 -22.61 13.03
CA LYS A 214 -8.36 -23.00 14.14
C LYS A 214 -9.18 -23.43 15.38
N PRO A 215 -8.72 -24.43 16.16
CA PRO A 215 -9.42 -24.91 17.35
C PRO A 215 -9.36 -23.90 18.51
N ALA A 216 -10.46 -23.82 19.27
CA ALA A 216 -10.60 -22.97 20.45
C ALA A 216 -9.80 -23.51 21.65
N MET A 217 -9.04 -22.64 22.34
CA MET A 217 -8.32 -22.98 23.58
C MET A 217 -9.29 -23.40 24.70
N THR A 218 -8.94 -24.45 25.43
CA THR A 218 -9.77 -25.02 26.51
C THR A 218 -9.71 -24.18 27.79
N ALA A 219 -10.67 -24.37 28.69
CA ALA A 219 -10.75 -23.66 29.97
C ALA A 219 -9.54 -23.95 30.87
N GLU A 220 -8.98 -25.15 30.78
CA GLU A 220 -7.80 -25.58 31.55
C GLU A 220 -6.52 -24.89 31.07
N GLU A 221 -6.36 -24.66 29.77
CA GLU A 221 -5.22 -23.89 29.23
C GLU A 221 -5.29 -22.41 29.62
N ARG A 222 -6.49 -21.86 29.83
CA ARG A 222 -6.69 -20.49 30.32
C ARG A 222 -6.41 -20.37 31.81
N ALA A 223 -6.80 -21.38 32.60
CA ALA A 223 -6.50 -21.44 34.03
C ALA A 223 -4.99 -21.58 34.28
N ALA A 224 -4.31 -22.48 33.56
CA ALA A 224 -2.86 -22.67 33.67
C ALA A 224 -2.06 -21.42 33.28
N LYS A 225 -2.53 -20.68 32.26
CA LYS A 225 -1.90 -19.42 31.83
C LYS A 225 -2.18 -18.25 32.79
N MET A 226 -3.28 -18.30 33.55
CA MET A 226 -3.59 -17.31 34.58
C MET A 226 -2.79 -17.56 35.86
N GLU A 227 -2.61 -18.83 36.25
CA GLU A 227 -1.78 -19.23 37.40
C GLU A 227 -0.29 -18.95 37.15
N ALA A 228 0.22 -19.23 35.94
CA ALA A 228 1.59 -18.87 35.56
C ALA A 228 1.82 -17.35 35.56
N LYS A 229 0.80 -16.55 35.22
CA LYS A 229 0.86 -15.08 35.32
C LYS A 229 0.77 -14.57 36.75
N LEU A 230 0.10 -15.29 37.64
CA LEU A 230 0.01 -14.96 39.06
C LEU A 230 1.32 -15.30 39.80
N ALA A 231 1.99 -16.38 39.39
CA ALA A 231 3.31 -16.77 39.90
C ALA A 231 4.47 -15.89 39.37
N ALA A 232 4.31 -15.28 38.19
CA ALA A 232 5.29 -14.34 37.61
C ALA A 232 5.12 -12.88 38.11
N MET A 233 4.23 -12.64 39.07
CA MET A 233 3.96 -11.31 39.61
C MET A 233 4.76 -11.09 40.90
N ASP A 234 5.61 -10.05 40.89
CA ASP A 234 6.46 -9.66 42.03
C ASP A 234 5.60 -9.35 43.28
N PRO A 235 5.89 -9.93 44.46
CA PRO A 235 5.08 -9.76 45.68
C PRO A 235 4.85 -8.30 46.09
N GLU A 236 5.77 -7.39 45.77
CA GLU A 236 5.58 -5.95 46.00
C GLU A 236 4.47 -5.35 45.11
N LYS A 237 4.32 -5.81 43.87
CA LYS A 237 3.29 -5.32 42.95
C LYS A 237 1.90 -5.82 43.34
N ALA A 238 1.81 -7.04 43.86
CA ALA A 238 0.56 -7.58 44.40
C ALA A 238 0.12 -6.83 45.66
N ALA A 239 1.07 -6.49 46.55
CA ALA A 239 0.81 -5.66 47.72
C ALA A 239 0.35 -4.24 47.33
N LYS A 240 0.97 -3.64 46.32
CA LYS A 240 0.59 -2.30 45.84
C LYS A 240 -0.79 -2.25 45.19
N VAL A 241 -1.19 -3.29 44.45
CA VAL A 241 -2.53 -3.39 43.86
C VAL A 241 -3.59 -3.62 44.94
N ARG A 242 -3.31 -4.46 45.95
CA ARG A 242 -4.22 -4.63 47.10
C ARG A 242 -4.34 -3.36 47.94
N ALA A 243 -3.25 -2.62 48.14
CA ALA A 243 -3.27 -1.34 48.84
C ALA A 243 -4.05 -0.26 48.06
N ALA A 244 -3.89 -0.21 46.74
CA ALA A 244 -4.64 0.73 45.90
C ALA A 244 -6.15 0.42 45.88
N LEU A 245 -6.52 -0.87 45.87
CA LEU A 245 -7.92 -1.29 45.93
C LEU A 245 -8.55 -1.02 47.30
N ALA A 246 -7.83 -1.25 48.40
CA ALA A 246 -8.30 -0.91 49.75
C ALA A 246 -8.43 0.61 49.96
N ALA A 247 -7.50 1.41 49.43
CA ALA A 247 -7.57 2.87 49.49
C ALA A 247 -8.74 3.44 48.66
N LYS A 248 -9.08 2.79 47.54
CA LYS A 248 -10.25 3.16 46.73
C LYS A 248 -11.56 2.81 47.45
N ALA A 249 -11.67 1.60 48.02
CA ALA A 249 -12.83 1.20 48.80
C ALA A 249 -13.05 2.09 50.05
N ALA A 250 -11.98 2.55 50.69
CA ALA A 250 -12.07 3.50 51.80
C ALA A 250 -12.52 4.90 51.36
N LYS A 251 -12.11 5.37 50.17
CA LYS A 251 -12.60 6.63 49.60
C LYS A 251 -14.07 6.56 49.19
N ASP A 252 -14.49 5.45 48.59
CA ASP A 252 -15.88 5.25 48.18
C ASP A 252 -16.81 5.12 49.41
N ALA A 253 -16.33 4.54 50.51
CA ALA A 253 -17.05 4.49 51.79
C ALA A 253 -17.10 5.84 52.53
N ALA A 254 -16.13 6.72 52.32
CA ALA A 254 -16.12 8.08 52.87
C ALA A 254 -17.06 9.02 52.10
N ALA A 255 -17.15 8.87 50.77
CA ALA A 255 -18.05 9.66 49.93
C ALA A 255 -19.55 9.35 50.14
N GLY A 256 -19.88 8.19 50.72
CA GLY A 256 -21.26 7.79 51.04
C GLY A 256 -21.81 8.34 52.37
N LYS A 257 -21.07 9.17 53.12
CA LYS A 257 -21.50 9.69 54.44
C LYS A 257 -21.80 11.19 54.51
N ASP A 258 -21.60 11.94 53.44
CA ASP A 258 -21.93 13.38 53.38
C ASP A 258 -23.27 13.67 52.66
N GLY A 259 -24.14 12.67 52.58
CA GLY A 259 -25.44 12.77 51.91
C GLY A 259 -26.54 11.99 52.62
N GLU A 260 -26.81 12.35 53.88
CA GLU A 260 -28.11 12.14 54.52
C GLU A 260 -28.49 13.40 55.31
#